data_AF-A0A660SGH7-F1
#
_entry.id   AF-A0A660SGH7-F1
#
_cell.length_a   1.000
_cell.length_b   1.000
_cell.length_c   1.000
_cell.angle_alpha   90.00
_cell.angle_beta   90.00
_cell.angle_gamma   90.00
#
_symmetry.space_group_name_H-M   'P 1'
#
loop_
_entity.id
_entity.type
_entity.pdbx_description
1 polymer ?
#
loop_
_entity_poly.entity_id
_entity_poly.type
_entity_poly.pdbx_seq_one_letter_code
_entity_poly.pdbx_strand_id
1 'polypeptide(L)'
;MSDGKNKISTIISVFLVGGGQIYSGRIWAGIAFALTFYGTIALIKIIWTGFNFGFYPLLVVWIIIWLYNILDAYKGYCYEPPPCERNCPAGIRPWIYLNYLAQDKPAPLSYIPFFEILGMVCPAPCEDHCTRRAYDDPVAIKHLKLGVKKVWIRPKARKSNASVGIVGAGPCGLSLAASLKLRGYQVTVMEREGYPGGMPAIAIPEFRLPTSVLKKEVDEILSLGIELRTGVEVGRDISIDELLDRFDLITIAVGAMKPLRLDIPGEERVCYGIDILRRAKKGERFEFGRVGVIGGGNTAIDVARTLVRFGNEVKIYYRRRAEDMPAEPEDREEAVEEGIEIIPLVLPIGIEGKRHHFIRTRIVDGRPEIVENSEFEVELDQLVIAIGQEPDIDFLKDKLLTDQRGFIVVKNGRSSHPKIYAGGDVVAGPKTIAHAVGHGLRIAQRIDQNLRKIPGFFAWLGKREYPFELKLLPFTERRRMMIPHRNSESRIKDFEPVELIPSPDEMKREAERCLVCPLRYRP
;
A
#
# COMPACT_ATOMS: atom_id res chain seq x y z
N MET A 1 18.20 -21.98 7.40
CA MET A 1 19.11 -23.03 6.85
C MET A 1 19.71 -22.68 5.47
N SER A 2 19.26 -21.61 4.79
CA SER A 2 19.75 -21.18 3.46
C SER A 2 21.10 -20.46 3.45
N ASP A 3 21.36 -19.68 4.50
CA ASP A 3 22.55 -18.84 4.57
C ASP A 3 23.84 -19.67 4.59
N GLY A 4 23.79 -20.88 5.15
CA GLY A 4 24.92 -21.83 5.14
C GLY A 4 25.23 -22.36 3.74
N LYS A 5 24.20 -22.77 2.97
CA LYS A 5 24.40 -23.35 1.63
C LYS A 5 24.97 -22.32 0.65
N ASN A 6 24.47 -21.08 0.68
CA ASN A 6 24.99 -20.03 -0.20
C ASN A 6 26.39 -19.55 0.22
N LYS A 7 26.70 -19.52 1.53
CA LYS A 7 28.07 -19.24 2.01
C LYS A 7 29.03 -20.31 1.51
N ILE A 8 28.65 -21.58 1.60
CA ILE A 8 29.44 -22.70 1.07
C ILE A 8 29.58 -22.57 -0.46
N SER A 9 28.50 -22.31 -1.21
CA SER A 9 28.56 -22.03 -2.65
C SER A 9 29.52 -20.88 -2.97
N THR A 10 29.47 -19.79 -2.21
CA THR A 10 30.34 -18.62 -2.41
C THR A 10 31.80 -19.02 -2.22
N ILE A 11 32.11 -19.72 -1.13
CA ILE A 11 33.47 -20.22 -0.83
C ILE A 11 33.95 -21.14 -1.95
N ILE A 12 33.12 -22.08 -2.40
CA ILE A 12 33.46 -22.96 -3.52
C ILE A 12 33.76 -22.12 -4.77
N SER A 13 32.92 -21.13 -5.12
CA SER A 13 33.11 -20.30 -6.31
C SER A 13 34.30 -19.33 -6.24
N VAL A 14 34.87 -19.05 -5.05
CA VAL A 14 36.14 -18.32 -4.92
C VAL A 14 37.29 -19.16 -5.46
N PHE A 15 37.34 -20.45 -5.13
CA PHE A 15 38.44 -21.35 -5.48
C PHE A 15 38.21 -22.10 -6.80
N LEU A 16 36.95 -22.37 -7.13
CA LEU A 16 36.55 -23.13 -8.31
C LEU A 16 35.42 -22.38 -9.03
N VAL A 17 35.78 -21.61 -10.05
CA VAL A 17 34.80 -20.85 -10.85
C VAL A 17 33.74 -21.78 -11.43
N GLY A 18 32.46 -21.47 -11.20
CA GLY A 18 31.31 -22.29 -11.55
C GLY A 18 30.96 -23.41 -10.54
N GLY A 19 31.86 -23.74 -9.61
CA GLY A 19 31.66 -24.83 -8.65
C GLY A 19 30.55 -24.57 -7.63
N GLY A 20 30.42 -23.34 -7.15
CA GLY A 20 29.36 -22.96 -6.21
C GLY A 20 27.96 -23.01 -6.81
N GLN A 21 27.85 -22.67 -8.10
CA GLN A 21 26.63 -22.80 -8.89
C GLN A 21 26.23 -24.28 -9.03
N ILE A 22 27.16 -25.15 -9.43
CA ILE A 22 26.93 -26.59 -9.53
C ILE A 22 26.49 -27.17 -8.18
N TYR A 23 27.19 -26.82 -7.09
CA TYR A 23 26.82 -27.24 -5.73
C TYR A 23 25.41 -26.76 -5.32
N SER A 24 25.01 -25.56 -5.78
CA SER A 24 23.66 -25.04 -5.53
C SER A 24 22.56 -25.71 -6.38
N GLY A 25 22.92 -26.55 -7.36
CA GLY A 25 22.00 -27.19 -8.31
C GLY A 25 21.87 -26.45 -9.65
N ARG A 26 22.57 -25.34 -9.85
CA ARG A 26 22.59 -24.53 -11.08
C ARG A 26 23.70 -25.01 -12.01
N ILE A 27 23.59 -26.25 -12.47
CA ILE A 27 24.64 -26.97 -13.22
C ILE A 27 25.07 -26.18 -14.46
N TRP A 28 24.11 -25.76 -15.30
CA TRP A 28 24.41 -25.03 -16.55
C TRP A 28 25.05 -23.68 -16.33
N ALA A 29 24.60 -22.91 -15.33
CA ALA A 29 25.23 -21.65 -14.97
C ALA A 29 26.68 -21.86 -14.53
N GLY A 30 26.93 -22.90 -13.72
CA GLY A 30 28.28 -23.25 -13.31
C GLY A 30 29.18 -23.70 -14.46
N ILE A 31 28.66 -24.52 -15.38
CA ILE A 31 29.39 -24.91 -16.60
C ILE A 31 29.71 -23.67 -17.45
N ALA A 32 28.74 -22.77 -17.65
CA ALA A 32 28.96 -21.54 -18.40
C ALA A 32 30.06 -20.68 -17.77
N PHE A 33 30.01 -20.44 -16.45
CA PHE A 33 31.07 -19.70 -15.77
C PHE A 33 32.44 -20.37 -15.89
N ALA A 34 32.51 -21.69 -15.72
CA ALA A 34 33.74 -22.45 -15.87
C ALA A 34 34.29 -22.33 -17.31
N LEU A 35 33.46 -22.56 -18.33
CA LEU A 35 33.86 -22.46 -19.73
C LEU A 35 34.30 -21.05 -20.11
N THR A 36 33.56 -20.02 -19.71
CA THR A 36 33.94 -18.63 -19.98
C THR A 36 35.24 -18.27 -19.27
N PHE A 37 35.40 -18.63 -17.99
CA PHE A 37 36.58 -18.27 -17.21
C PHE A 37 37.84 -19.04 -17.61
N TYR A 38 37.77 -20.36 -17.72
CA TYR A 38 38.93 -21.18 -18.12
C TYR A 38 39.21 -21.09 -19.63
N GLY A 39 38.17 -20.92 -20.45
CA GLY A 39 38.33 -20.70 -21.89
C GLY A 39 39.02 -19.38 -22.20
N THR A 40 38.71 -18.31 -21.46
CA THR A 40 39.45 -17.03 -21.60
C THR A 40 40.91 -17.15 -21.17
N ILE A 41 41.25 -17.92 -20.14
CA ILE A 41 42.65 -18.21 -19.78
C ILE A 41 43.37 -18.93 -20.92
N ALA A 42 42.74 -19.96 -21.50
CA ALA A 42 43.31 -20.70 -22.63
C ALA A 42 43.54 -19.79 -23.84
N LEU A 43 42.58 -18.93 -24.17
CA LEU A 43 42.68 -17.96 -25.26
C LEU A 43 43.82 -16.94 -25.01
N ILE A 44 43.89 -16.39 -23.79
CA ILE A 44 44.95 -15.47 -23.38
C ILE A 44 46.32 -16.14 -23.55
N LYS A 45 46.46 -17.42 -23.15
CA LYS A 45 47.71 -18.17 -23.31
C LYS A 45 48.13 -18.33 -24.79
N ILE A 46 47.18 -18.51 -25.70
CA ILE A 46 47.44 -18.66 -27.14
C ILE A 46 47.87 -17.34 -27.77
N ILE A 47 47.25 -16.23 -27.37
CA ILE A 47 47.46 -14.90 -27.96
C ILE A 47 48.57 -14.11 -27.22
N TRP A 48 49.12 -14.66 -26.13
CA TRP A 48 50.07 -13.96 -25.27
C TRP A 48 51.37 -13.62 -26.00
N THR A 49 51.61 -12.32 -26.21
CA THR A 49 52.87 -11.79 -26.78
C THR A 49 53.67 -10.96 -25.77
N GLY A 50 53.30 -10.98 -24.48
CA GLY A 50 53.92 -10.22 -23.41
C GLY A 50 52.93 -9.31 -22.67
N PHE A 51 53.38 -8.67 -21.59
CA PHE A 51 52.62 -7.64 -20.87
C PHE A 51 52.60 -6.34 -21.66
N ASN A 52 51.71 -6.25 -22.65
CA ASN A 52 51.47 -5.05 -23.45
C ASN A 52 50.20 -4.32 -22.98
N PHE A 53 49.93 -3.13 -23.53
CA PHE A 53 48.74 -2.34 -23.18
C PHE A 53 47.41 -3.09 -23.38
N GLY A 54 47.33 -4.06 -24.30
CA GLY A 54 46.14 -4.89 -24.53
C GLY A 54 45.91 -5.97 -23.48
N PHE A 55 46.94 -6.36 -22.71
CA PHE A 55 46.83 -7.36 -21.65
C PHE A 55 46.01 -6.85 -20.46
N TYR A 56 46.20 -5.58 -20.06
CA TYR A 56 45.54 -5.03 -18.86
C TYR A 56 44.01 -4.99 -18.96
N PRO A 57 43.38 -4.57 -20.07
CA PRO A 57 41.93 -4.69 -20.24
C PRO A 57 41.41 -6.12 -20.14
N LEU A 58 42.13 -7.11 -20.68
CA LEU A 58 41.75 -8.53 -20.59
C LEU A 58 41.81 -9.04 -19.15
N LEU A 59 42.86 -8.66 -18.41
CA LEU A 59 42.99 -8.97 -16.99
C LEU A 59 41.84 -8.35 -16.16
N VAL A 60 41.44 -7.12 -16.46
CA VAL A 60 40.31 -6.45 -15.80
C VAL A 60 39.00 -7.19 -16.07
N VAL A 61 38.71 -7.54 -17.33
CA VAL A 61 37.52 -8.32 -17.69
C VAL A 61 37.50 -9.67 -16.97
N TRP A 62 38.66 -10.33 -16.87
CA TRP A 62 38.79 -11.62 -16.19
C TRP A 62 38.51 -11.52 -14.68
N ILE A 63 39.02 -10.47 -14.01
CA ILE A 63 38.70 -10.17 -12.62
C ILE A 63 37.20 -9.89 -12.44
N ILE A 64 36.57 -9.16 -13.37
CA ILE A 64 35.13 -8.89 -13.34
C ILE A 64 34.34 -10.20 -13.44
N ILE A 65 34.69 -11.11 -14.36
CA ILE A 65 34.02 -12.41 -14.51
C ILE A 65 34.16 -13.24 -13.23
N TRP A 66 35.36 -13.28 -12.64
CA TRP A 66 35.62 -13.97 -11.37
C TRP A 66 34.74 -13.44 -10.24
N LEU A 67 34.74 -12.11 -10.05
CA LEU A 67 33.92 -11.43 -9.05
C LEU A 67 32.43 -11.66 -9.30
N TYR A 68 31.98 -11.60 -10.55
CA TYR A 68 30.59 -11.83 -10.91
C TYR A 68 30.16 -13.29 -10.64
N ASN A 69 31.02 -14.27 -10.92
CA ASN A 69 30.79 -15.67 -10.54
C ASN A 69 30.63 -15.84 -9.01
N ILE A 70 31.46 -15.16 -8.21
CA ILE A 70 31.35 -15.20 -6.74
C ILE A 70 30.04 -14.55 -6.29
N LEU A 71 29.70 -13.39 -6.85
CA LEU A 71 28.46 -12.68 -6.56
C LEU A 71 27.22 -13.48 -6.95
N ASP A 72 27.24 -14.15 -8.11
CA ASP A 72 26.17 -15.03 -8.55
C ASP A 72 26.04 -16.27 -7.65
N ALA A 73 27.15 -16.89 -7.24
CA ALA A 73 27.15 -18.01 -6.30
C ALA A 73 26.59 -17.61 -4.93
N TYR A 74 26.90 -16.40 -4.48
CA TYR A 74 26.36 -15.82 -3.25
C TYR A 74 24.86 -15.52 -3.33
N LYS A 75 24.41 -14.94 -4.46
CA LYS A 75 23.00 -14.61 -4.71
C LYS A 75 22.12 -15.85 -4.84
N GLY A 76 22.60 -16.90 -5.51
CA GLY A 76 21.85 -18.14 -5.70
C GLY A 76 20.60 -17.95 -6.58
N TYR A 77 19.59 -18.80 -6.40
CA TYR A 77 18.30 -18.67 -7.09
C TYR A 77 17.58 -17.38 -6.66
N CYS A 78 17.70 -16.34 -7.48
CA CYS A 78 16.87 -15.14 -7.39
C CYS A 78 15.62 -15.36 -8.22
N TYR A 79 14.44 -15.07 -7.67
CA TYR A 79 13.21 -15.08 -8.45
C TYR A 79 12.89 -13.71 -9.01
N GLU A 80 12.30 -13.70 -10.21
CA GLU A 80 11.69 -12.50 -10.72
C GLU A 80 10.35 -12.28 -10.04
N PRO A 81 10.12 -11.09 -9.43
CA PRO A 81 8.86 -10.81 -8.77
C PRO A 81 7.68 -10.98 -9.72
N PRO A 82 6.69 -11.82 -9.38
CA PRO A 82 5.53 -12.00 -10.23
C PRO A 82 4.71 -10.70 -10.28
N PRO A 83 3.83 -10.51 -11.27
CA PRO A 83 3.03 -9.30 -11.41
C PRO A 83 2.26 -8.91 -10.14
N CYS A 84 1.72 -9.89 -9.40
CA CYS A 84 1.00 -9.63 -8.16
C CYS A 84 1.88 -9.06 -7.02
N GLU A 85 3.17 -9.39 -7.00
CA GLU A 85 4.13 -8.80 -6.05
C GLU A 85 4.59 -7.42 -6.51
N ARG A 86 4.88 -7.25 -7.82
CA ARG A 86 5.32 -5.97 -8.38
C ARG A 86 4.29 -4.86 -8.20
N ASN A 87 3.01 -5.21 -8.34
CA ASN A 87 1.91 -4.26 -8.27
C ASN A 87 1.28 -4.16 -6.88
N CYS A 88 1.84 -4.79 -5.84
CA CYS A 88 1.36 -4.62 -4.48
C CYS A 88 2.00 -3.38 -3.83
N PRO A 89 1.26 -2.28 -3.56
CA PRO A 89 1.85 -1.06 -3.02
C PRO A 89 2.45 -1.26 -1.62
N ALA A 90 1.85 -2.17 -0.84
CA ALA A 90 2.27 -2.56 0.50
C ALA A 90 3.52 -3.46 0.54
N GLY A 91 3.98 -3.96 -0.63
CA GLY A 91 5.13 -4.87 -0.71
C GLY A 91 4.85 -6.28 -0.20
N ILE A 92 3.57 -6.68 -0.12
CA ILE A 92 3.17 -8.06 0.17
C ILE A 92 3.58 -8.95 -1.00
N ARG A 93 3.84 -10.24 -0.72
CA ARG A 93 4.15 -11.27 -1.71
C ARG A 93 3.00 -12.27 -1.80
N PRO A 94 1.97 -12.02 -2.63
CA PRO A 94 0.76 -12.83 -2.60
C PRO A 94 0.98 -14.32 -2.80
N TRP A 95 1.76 -14.66 -3.83
CA TRP A 95 2.08 -16.03 -4.21
C TRP A 95 2.66 -16.89 -3.05
N ILE A 96 3.28 -16.27 -2.03
CA ILE A 96 3.75 -17.00 -0.84
C ILE A 96 2.55 -17.46 -0.02
N TYR A 97 1.74 -16.54 0.53
CA TYR A 97 0.65 -16.94 1.42
C TYR A 97 -0.41 -17.78 0.70
N LEU A 98 -0.64 -17.54 -0.60
CA LEU A 98 -1.54 -18.36 -1.41
C LEU A 98 -1.05 -19.82 -1.48
N ASN A 99 0.26 -20.02 -1.60
CA ASN A 99 0.82 -21.36 -1.66
C ASN A 99 0.66 -22.14 -0.34
N TYR A 100 0.78 -21.45 0.80
CA TYR A 100 0.54 -22.05 2.12
C TYR A 100 -0.95 -22.26 2.38
N LEU A 101 -1.81 -21.32 1.96
CA LEU A 101 -3.26 -21.43 2.06
C LEU A 101 -3.80 -22.63 1.26
N ALA A 102 -3.32 -22.83 0.03
CA ALA A 102 -3.66 -24.00 -0.78
C ALA A 102 -3.25 -25.33 -0.10
N GLN A 103 -2.20 -25.30 0.73
CA GLN A 103 -1.72 -26.46 1.50
C GLN A 103 -2.37 -26.59 2.88
N ASP A 104 -3.26 -25.67 3.27
CA ASP A 104 -3.78 -25.53 4.64
C ASP A 104 -2.67 -25.50 5.72
N LYS A 105 -1.59 -24.78 5.43
CA LYS A 105 -0.45 -24.62 6.33
C LYS A 105 -0.34 -23.18 6.85
N PRO A 106 0.20 -22.98 8.06
CA PRO A 106 0.55 -21.65 8.51
C PRO A 106 1.60 -21.01 7.60
N ALA A 107 1.34 -19.80 7.10
CA ALA A 107 2.22 -19.06 6.21
C ALA A 107 3.28 -18.29 7.02
N PRO A 108 4.59 -18.57 6.86
CA PRO A 108 5.65 -17.81 7.47
C PRO A 108 5.84 -16.50 6.69
N LEU A 109 5.26 -15.41 7.19
CA LEU A 109 5.27 -14.11 6.53
C LEU A 109 6.15 -13.12 7.29
N SER A 110 6.84 -12.26 6.57
CA SER A 110 7.41 -11.06 7.19
C SER A 110 6.26 -10.25 7.79
N TYR A 111 6.47 -9.67 8.98
CA TYR A 111 5.45 -8.86 9.63
C TYR A 111 5.01 -7.71 8.74
N ILE A 112 3.73 -7.71 8.35
CA ILE A 112 3.09 -6.67 7.54
C ILE A 112 1.83 -6.21 8.30
N PRO A 113 1.83 -4.97 8.82
CA PRO A 113 0.66 -4.36 9.45
C PRO A 113 -0.57 -4.31 8.53
N PHE A 114 -1.76 -4.33 9.12
CA PHE A 114 -3.05 -4.18 8.42
C PHE A 114 -3.35 -5.27 7.38
N PHE A 115 -2.86 -6.50 7.60
CA PHE A 115 -3.00 -7.58 6.62
C PHE A 115 -4.46 -8.01 6.43
N GLU A 116 -5.23 -8.09 7.52
CA GLU A 116 -6.66 -8.45 7.47
C GLU A 116 -7.49 -7.29 6.89
N ILE A 117 -7.21 -6.05 7.30
CA ILE A 117 -7.82 -4.84 6.73
C ILE A 117 -7.60 -4.76 5.21
N LEU A 118 -6.39 -5.06 4.73
CA LEU A 118 -6.10 -5.14 3.30
C LEU A 118 -6.80 -6.32 2.60
N GLY A 119 -7.37 -7.26 3.34
CA GLY A 119 -8.27 -8.28 2.83
C GLY A 119 -9.71 -7.80 2.63
N MET A 120 -10.09 -6.70 3.29
CA MET A 120 -11.47 -6.16 3.27
C MET A 120 -11.61 -4.95 2.34
N VAL A 121 -10.67 -4.00 2.39
CA VAL A 121 -10.84 -2.69 1.72
C VAL A 121 -9.77 -2.34 0.69
N CYS A 122 -8.89 -3.28 0.35
CA CYS A 122 -7.87 -3.04 -0.67
C CYS A 122 -8.50 -3.11 -2.08
N PRO A 123 -8.17 -2.19 -3.00
CA PRO A 123 -8.65 -2.26 -4.39
C PRO A 123 -7.91 -3.29 -5.25
N ALA A 124 -7.06 -4.11 -4.63
CA ALA A 124 -6.48 -5.28 -5.25
C ALA A 124 -5.76 -5.08 -6.61
N PRO A 125 -4.87 -4.08 -6.80
CA PRO A 125 -4.14 -3.88 -8.08
C PRO A 125 -3.26 -5.08 -8.48
N CYS A 126 -2.98 -5.97 -7.52
CA CYS A 126 -2.33 -7.24 -7.78
C CYS A 126 -3.17 -8.23 -8.62
N GLU A 127 -4.50 -8.10 -8.61
CA GLU A 127 -5.44 -8.91 -9.37
C GLU A 127 -5.57 -8.43 -10.82
N ASP A 128 -5.51 -7.10 -11.03
CA ASP A 128 -5.54 -6.47 -12.36
C ASP A 128 -4.43 -6.97 -13.28
N HIS A 129 -3.26 -7.21 -12.69
CA HIS A 129 -2.08 -7.69 -13.42
C HIS A 129 -1.82 -9.20 -13.25
N CYS A 130 -2.78 -9.96 -12.71
CA CYS A 130 -2.57 -11.39 -12.49
C CYS A 130 -2.34 -12.13 -13.81
N THR A 131 -1.25 -12.91 -13.91
CA THR A 131 -0.94 -13.73 -15.11
C THR A 131 -2.07 -14.69 -15.50
N ARG A 132 -2.91 -15.06 -14.53
CA ARG A 132 -4.04 -15.96 -14.74
C ARG A 132 -5.12 -15.38 -15.67
N ARG A 133 -5.19 -14.06 -15.83
CA ARG A 133 -6.08 -13.36 -16.77
C ARG A 133 -5.89 -13.76 -18.24
N ALA A 134 -4.74 -14.34 -18.59
CA ALA A 134 -4.49 -14.88 -19.93
C ALA A 134 -5.17 -16.24 -20.17
N TYR A 135 -5.74 -16.86 -19.12
CA TYR A 135 -6.37 -18.18 -19.17
C TYR A 135 -7.84 -18.11 -18.75
N ASP A 136 -8.13 -17.49 -17.59
CA ASP A 136 -9.46 -17.34 -17.02
C ASP A 136 -9.50 -16.12 -16.05
N ASP A 137 -10.43 -16.09 -15.11
CA ASP A 137 -10.51 -15.01 -14.12
C ASP A 137 -9.26 -14.93 -13.22
N PRO A 138 -8.85 -13.72 -12.79
CA PRO A 138 -7.77 -13.57 -11.83
C PRO A 138 -8.09 -14.29 -10.51
N VAL A 139 -7.02 -14.60 -9.76
CA VAL A 139 -7.17 -15.14 -8.40
C VAL A 139 -7.70 -14.04 -7.48
N ALA A 140 -8.63 -14.34 -6.58
CA ALA A 140 -9.19 -13.41 -5.58
C ALA A 140 -8.20 -13.09 -4.42
N ILE A 141 -7.00 -12.63 -4.78
CA ILE A 141 -5.86 -12.32 -3.91
C ILE A 141 -6.22 -11.43 -2.71
N LYS A 142 -7.12 -10.46 -2.87
CA LYS A 142 -7.66 -9.57 -1.82
C LYS A 142 -8.25 -10.41 -0.69
N HIS A 143 -9.35 -11.08 -0.98
CA HIS A 143 -10.18 -11.81 -0.01
C HIS A 143 -9.45 -13.00 0.61
N LEU A 144 -8.53 -13.63 -0.12
CA LEU A 144 -7.75 -14.76 0.40
C LEU A 144 -6.88 -14.41 1.60
N LYS A 145 -6.59 -13.13 1.88
CA LYS A 145 -5.87 -12.72 3.11
C LYS A 145 -6.64 -13.11 4.38
N LEU A 146 -7.97 -13.13 4.32
CA LEU A 146 -8.84 -13.42 5.46
C LEU A 146 -8.78 -14.91 5.87
N GLY A 147 -8.38 -15.80 4.96
CA GLY A 147 -8.22 -17.24 5.23
C GLY A 147 -6.80 -17.66 5.65
N VAL A 148 -5.82 -16.76 5.61
CA VAL A 148 -4.42 -17.12 5.88
C VAL A 148 -4.16 -17.30 7.38
N LYS A 149 -3.79 -18.51 7.77
CA LYS A 149 -3.15 -18.77 9.07
C LYS A 149 -1.72 -18.20 9.04
N LYS A 150 -1.48 -17.02 9.62
CA LYS A 150 -0.18 -16.32 9.53
C LYS A 150 0.74 -16.63 10.71
N VAL A 151 2.03 -16.84 10.42
CA VAL A 151 3.12 -16.91 11.42
C VAL A 151 4.11 -15.80 11.11
N TRP A 152 4.20 -14.81 12.00
CA TRP A 152 5.03 -13.65 11.76
C TRP A 152 6.51 -13.93 12.03
N ILE A 153 7.32 -13.81 10.99
CA ILE A 153 8.77 -13.79 11.11
C ILE A 153 9.19 -12.39 11.55
N ARG A 154 9.68 -12.29 12.78
CA ARG A 154 10.27 -11.07 13.33
C ARG A 154 11.79 -11.11 13.16
N PRO A 155 12.42 -10.06 12.59
CA PRO A 155 13.87 -10.02 12.46
C PRO A 155 14.52 -9.97 13.86
N LYS A 156 15.62 -10.70 14.04
CA LYS A 156 16.48 -10.52 15.23
C LYS A 156 17.20 -9.18 15.08
N ALA A 157 16.79 -8.19 15.85
CA ALA A 157 17.38 -6.86 15.80
C ALA A 157 18.41 -6.64 16.91
N ARG A 158 19.54 -6.03 16.53
CA ARG A 158 20.44 -5.37 17.48
C ARG A 158 19.76 -4.11 17.97
N LYS A 159 19.63 -3.96 19.29
CA LYS A 159 19.12 -2.74 19.93
C LYS A 159 19.91 -1.51 19.45
N SER A 160 19.19 -0.43 19.19
CA SER A 160 19.72 0.89 18.86
C SER A 160 19.35 1.86 19.97
N ASN A 161 20.26 2.79 20.28
CA ASN A 161 19.97 3.89 21.19
C ASN A 161 19.26 5.05 20.50
N ALA A 162 19.15 5.01 19.16
CA ALA A 162 18.49 6.07 18.40
C ALA A 162 16.97 6.07 18.64
N SER A 163 16.44 7.28 18.80
CA SER A 163 15.06 7.61 19.08
C SER A 163 14.39 8.21 17.84
N VAL A 164 13.18 7.75 17.54
CA VAL A 164 12.41 8.23 16.39
C VAL A 164 11.01 8.65 16.83
N GLY A 165 10.69 9.92 16.59
CA GLY A 165 9.34 10.48 16.78
C GLY A 165 8.52 10.32 15.50
N ILE A 166 7.26 9.92 15.62
CA ILE A 166 6.35 9.76 14.47
C ILE A 166 5.08 10.55 14.75
N VAL A 167 4.75 11.50 13.89
CA VAL A 167 3.55 12.33 14.01
C VAL A 167 2.45 11.75 13.11
N GLY A 168 1.38 11.23 13.73
CA GLY A 168 0.26 10.54 13.10
C GLY A 168 0.31 9.01 13.30
N ALA A 169 -0.74 8.46 13.89
CA ALA A 169 -0.96 7.02 14.10
C ALA A 169 -1.89 6.39 13.05
N GLY A 170 -1.86 6.89 11.81
CA GLY A 170 -2.50 6.25 10.67
C GLY A 170 -1.70 5.05 10.12
N PRO A 171 -2.17 4.42 9.02
CA PRO A 171 -1.52 3.23 8.47
C PRO A 171 -0.05 3.42 8.11
N CYS A 172 0.35 4.60 7.63
CA CYS A 172 1.75 4.90 7.34
C CYS A 172 2.60 4.97 8.62
N GLY A 173 2.17 5.77 9.60
CA GLY A 173 2.90 5.96 10.86
C GLY A 173 3.01 4.68 11.68
N LEU A 174 1.91 3.93 11.84
CA LEU A 174 1.90 2.66 12.55
C LEU A 174 2.75 1.58 11.85
N SER A 175 2.72 1.55 10.51
CA SER A 175 3.56 0.61 9.76
C SER A 175 5.04 0.92 9.89
N LEU A 176 5.40 2.21 9.82
CA LEU A 176 6.75 2.68 10.07
C LEU A 176 7.20 2.37 11.49
N ALA A 177 6.34 2.63 12.48
CA ALA A 177 6.61 2.39 13.89
C ALA A 177 6.89 0.91 14.18
N ALA A 178 6.01 0.02 13.70
CA ALA A 178 6.20 -1.42 13.83
C ALA A 178 7.51 -1.89 13.21
N SER A 179 7.79 -1.40 12.00
CA SER A 179 8.98 -1.74 11.22
C SER A 179 10.27 -1.27 11.93
N LEU A 180 10.30 -0.06 12.47
CA LEU A 180 11.43 0.45 13.25
C LEU A 180 11.58 -0.27 14.59
N LYS A 181 10.47 -0.56 15.28
CA LYS A 181 10.49 -1.28 16.56
C LYS A 181 11.06 -2.69 16.41
N LEU A 182 10.65 -3.40 15.35
CA LEU A 182 11.21 -4.70 14.98
C LEU A 182 12.69 -4.63 14.61
N ARG A 183 13.21 -3.45 14.24
CA ARG A 183 14.65 -3.19 14.00
C ARG A 183 15.40 -2.68 15.24
N GLY A 184 14.75 -2.62 16.40
CA GLY A 184 15.37 -2.34 17.69
C GLY A 184 15.53 -0.86 18.04
N TYR A 185 14.80 0.04 17.37
CA TYR A 185 14.78 1.48 17.68
C TYR A 185 13.79 1.81 18.81
N GLN A 186 14.02 2.94 19.48
CA GLN A 186 13.04 3.55 20.37
C GLN A 186 12.08 4.40 19.53
N VAL A 187 10.78 4.16 19.68
CA VAL A 187 9.76 4.74 18.80
C VAL A 187 8.64 5.29 19.66
N THR A 188 8.35 6.57 19.46
CA THR A 188 7.21 7.27 20.06
C THR A 188 6.31 7.79 18.94
N VAL A 189 5.04 7.45 18.98
CA VAL A 189 4.01 7.91 18.05
C VAL A 189 3.12 8.93 18.76
N MET A 190 2.91 10.09 18.14
CA MET A 190 2.00 11.14 18.61
C MET A 190 0.79 11.19 17.69
N GLU A 191 -0.40 11.14 18.26
CA GLU A 191 -1.68 11.13 17.55
C GLU A 191 -2.59 12.22 18.12
N ARG A 192 -3.20 13.01 17.24
CA ARG A 192 -4.12 14.08 17.61
C ARG A 192 -5.41 13.51 18.18
N GLU A 193 -5.97 12.49 17.53
CA GLU A 193 -7.20 11.87 17.99
C GLU A 193 -6.98 11.09 19.30
N GLY A 194 -8.06 10.83 20.03
CA GLY A 194 -8.03 10.00 21.25
C GLY A 194 -7.72 8.52 21.00
N TYR A 195 -7.63 8.10 19.75
CA TYR A 195 -7.42 6.72 19.32
C TYR A 195 -6.54 6.65 18.07
N PRO A 196 -5.72 5.60 17.92
CA PRO A 196 -4.91 5.37 16.72
C PRO A 196 -5.74 4.76 15.59
N GLY A 197 -5.12 4.64 14.40
CA GLY A 197 -5.68 3.97 13.23
C GLY A 197 -5.93 4.90 12.05
N GLY A 198 -5.94 6.23 12.24
CA GLY A 198 -6.06 7.24 11.18
C GLY A 198 -7.32 7.08 10.33
N MET A 199 -7.23 7.26 9.01
CA MET A 199 -8.38 7.20 8.09
C MET A 199 -9.25 5.93 8.23
N PRO A 200 -8.70 4.71 8.39
CA PRO A 200 -9.51 3.53 8.74
C PRO A 200 -10.37 3.68 9.99
N ALA A 201 -9.85 4.34 11.03
CA ALA A 201 -10.59 4.59 12.27
C ALA A 201 -11.57 5.76 12.14
N ILE A 202 -11.26 6.73 11.28
CA ILE A 202 -11.98 8.00 11.18
C ILE A 202 -13.11 7.93 10.15
N ALA A 203 -12.88 7.33 8.98
CA ALA A 203 -13.73 7.56 7.82
C ALA A 203 -14.32 6.29 7.21
N ILE A 204 -13.64 5.14 7.29
CA ILE A 204 -14.16 3.92 6.65
C ILE A 204 -15.38 3.42 7.44
N PRO A 205 -16.55 3.27 6.80
CA PRO A 205 -17.77 2.83 7.50
C PRO A 205 -17.66 1.41 8.06
N GLU A 206 -18.41 1.15 9.14
CA GLU A 206 -18.42 -0.17 9.83
C GLU A 206 -18.84 -1.32 8.88
N PHE A 207 -19.75 -1.05 7.93
CA PHE A 207 -20.23 -2.02 6.95
C PHE A 207 -19.17 -2.43 5.90
N ARG A 208 -18.04 -1.70 5.82
CA ARG A 208 -16.87 -2.06 5.01
C ARG A 208 -15.73 -2.60 5.86
N LEU A 209 -15.48 -1.94 7.00
CA LEU A 209 -14.41 -2.29 7.90
C LEU A 209 -14.89 -2.21 9.36
N PRO A 210 -15.15 -3.36 9.98
CA PRO A 210 -15.49 -3.41 11.40
C PRO A 210 -14.40 -2.80 12.26
N THR A 211 -14.81 -1.97 13.22
CA THR A 211 -13.91 -1.33 14.18
C THR A 211 -13.21 -2.38 15.06
N SER A 212 -13.84 -3.54 15.27
CA SER A 212 -13.25 -4.69 15.98
C SER A 212 -12.01 -5.25 15.27
N VAL A 213 -12.04 -5.37 13.93
CA VAL A 213 -10.90 -5.83 13.12
C VAL A 213 -9.76 -4.82 13.16
N LEU A 214 -10.11 -3.53 13.03
CA LEU A 214 -9.12 -2.45 13.14
C LEU A 214 -8.45 -2.43 14.51
N LYS A 215 -9.23 -2.49 15.58
CA LYS A 215 -8.70 -2.52 16.94
C LYS A 215 -7.75 -3.70 17.14
N LYS A 216 -8.14 -4.90 16.70
CA LYS A 216 -7.30 -6.11 16.78
C LYS A 216 -5.94 -5.91 16.10
N GLU A 217 -5.91 -5.39 14.87
CA GLU A 217 -4.64 -5.21 14.14
C GLU A 217 -3.79 -4.06 14.71
N VAL A 218 -4.41 -2.99 15.20
CA VAL A 218 -3.71 -1.91 15.89
C VAL A 218 -3.12 -2.40 17.22
N ASP A 219 -3.87 -3.14 18.03
CA ASP A 219 -3.40 -3.68 19.30
C ASP A 219 -2.22 -4.65 19.07
N GLU A 220 -2.26 -5.45 17.99
CA GLU A 220 -1.14 -6.29 17.58
C GLU A 220 0.12 -5.46 17.27
N ILE A 221 -0.02 -4.31 16.59
CA ILE A 221 1.10 -3.39 16.31
C ILE A 221 1.64 -2.80 17.62
N LEU A 222 0.77 -2.31 18.51
CA LEU A 222 1.16 -1.69 19.78
C LEU A 222 1.83 -2.69 20.73
N SER A 223 1.46 -3.98 20.65
CA SER A 223 2.08 -5.08 21.42
C SER A 223 3.59 -5.23 21.17
N LEU A 224 4.12 -4.62 20.10
CA LEU A 224 5.57 -4.55 19.83
C LEU A 224 6.32 -3.61 20.81
N GLY A 225 5.61 -2.89 21.68
CA GLY A 225 6.16 -1.96 22.66
C GLY A 225 6.41 -0.57 22.09
N ILE A 226 5.53 -0.11 21.19
CA ILE A 226 5.53 1.26 20.67
C ILE A 226 4.95 2.18 21.75
N GLU A 227 5.60 3.30 22.05
CA GLU A 227 5.03 4.32 22.92
C GLU A 227 4.04 5.15 22.10
N LEU A 228 2.74 5.07 22.42
CA LEU A 228 1.70 5.85 21.75
C LEU A 228 1.21 6.95 22.70
N ARG A 229 1.18 8.19 22.20
CA ARG A 229 0.61 9.36 22.88
C ARG A 229 -0.56 9.89 22.06
N THR A 230 -1.78 9.58 22.47
CA THR A 230 -3.02 10.09 21.86
C THR A 230 -3.41 11.44 22.46
N GLY A 231 -4.29 12.18 21.80
CA GLY A 231 -4.72 13.52 22.24
C GLY A 231 -3.61 14.57 22.19
N VAL A 232 -2.56 14.36 21.38
CA VAL A 232 -1.42 15.29 21.23
C VAL A 232 -1.37 15.81 19.81
N GLU A 233 -1.70 17.08 19.62
CA GLU A 233 -1.63 17.79 18.34
C GLU A 233 -0.29 18.51 18.18
N VAL A 234 0.57 18.01 17.29
CA VAL A 234 1.84 18.67 16.98
C VAL A 234 1.58 19.95 16.20
N GLY A 235 2.18 21.05 16.66
CA GLY A 235 1.90 22.41 16.21
C GLY A 235 1.03 23.22 17.18
N ARG A 236 0.28 22.54 18.06
CA ARG A 236 -0.58 23.15 19.07
C ARG A 236 -0.14 22.82 20.49
N ASP A 237 -0.06 21.53 20.81
CA ASP A 237 0.31 21.05 22.15
C ASP A 237 1.82 20.88 22.31
N ILE A 238 2.51 20.50 21.23
CA ILE A 238 3.96 20.33 21.17
C ILE A 238 4.47 20.94 19.86
N SER A 239 5.52 21.76 19.92
CA SER A 239 6.10 22.39 18.72
C SER A 239 6.96 21.40 17.93
N ILE A 240 7.13 21.65 16.62
CA ILE A 240 8.04 20.84 15.79
C ILE A 240 9.50 20.97 16.25
N ASP A 241 9.89 22.13 16.77
CA ASP A 241 11.26 22.39 17.25
C ASP A 241 11.56 21.57 18.52
N GLU A 242 10.61 21.46 19.44
CA GLU A 242 10.75 20.58 20.62
C GLU A 242 10.96 19.12 20.21
N LEU A 243 10.24 18.65 19.19
CA LEU A 243 10.43 17.30 18.67
C LEU A 243 11.82 17.12 18.03
N LEU A 244 12.35 18.16 17.37
CA LEU A 244 13.66 18.11 16.69
C LEU A 244 14.82 18.05 17.70
N ASP A 245 14.61 18.60 18.89
CA ASP A 245 15.54 18.51 20.02
C ASP A 245 15.43 17.16 20.74
N ARG A 246 14.20 16.64 20.88
CA ARG A 246 13.93 15.41 21.63
C ARG A 246 14.28 14.12 20.89
N PHE A 247 14.15 14.10 19.58
CA PHE A 247 14.35 12.89 18.77
C PHE A 247 15.53 13.02 17.80
N ASP A 248 16.20 11.91 17.52
CA ASP A 248 17.25 11.88 16.50
C ASP A 248 16.67 12.12 15.11
N LEU A 249 15.49 11.56 14.84
CA LEU A 249 14.72 11.72 13.61
C LEU A 249 13.22 11.83 13.89
N ILE A 250 12.51 12.56 13.04
CA ILE A 250 11.05 12.68 13.06
C ILE A 250 10.49 12.19 11.74
N THR A 251 9.34 11.52 11.78
CA THR A 251 8.54 11.25 10.57
C THR A 251 7.17 11.91 10.65
N ILE A 252 6.81 12.69 9.63
CA ILE A 252 5.48 13.28 9.45
C ILE A 252 4.61 12.32 8.65
N ALA A 253 3.55 11.81 9.27
CA ALA A 253 2.59 10.85 8.71
C ALA A 253 1.14 11.24 9.04
N VAL A 254 0.85 12.55 9.08
CA VAL A 254 -0.44 13.14 9.47
C VAL A 254 -1.57 12.96 8.45
N GLY A 255 -1.24 12.52 7.23
CA GLY A 255 -2.20 12.34 6.14
C GLY A 255 -2.66 13.66 5.51
N ALA A 256 -3.81 13.61 4.82
CA ALA A 256 -4.47 14.76 4.22
C ALA A 256 -5.89 14.87 4.82
N MET A 257 -6.02 15.70 5.86
CA MET A 257 -7.22 15.73 6.71
C MET A 257 -8.17 16.89 6.37
N LYS A 258 -7.69 17.92 5.66
CA LYS A 258 -8.46 19.12 5.36
C LYS A 258 -9.30 18.91 4.10
N PRO A 259 -10.63 19.06 4.13
CA PRO A 259 -11.45 18.89 2.94
C PRO A 259 -11.19 20.01 1.92
N LEU A 260 -11.23 19.66 0.63
CA LEU A 260 -11.17 20.65 -0.44
C LEU A 260 -12.49 21.41 -0.55
N ARG A 261 -12.37 22.70 -0.85
CA ARG A 261 -13.51 23.61 -1.06
C ARG A 261 -13.90 23.68 -2.54
N LEU A 262 -15.18 23.96 -2.80
CA LEU A 262 -15.69 24.26 -4.14
C LEU A 262 -15.53 25.74 -4.50
N ASP A 263 -15.44 26.62 -3.49
CA ASP A 263 -15.35 28.07 -3.64
C ASP A 263 -16.52 28.65 -4.46
N ILE A 264 -17.74 28.19 -4.15
CA ILE A 264 -18.99 28.66 -4.75
C ILE A 264 -19.83 29.47 -3.76
N PRO A 265 -20.70 30.38 -4.23
CA PRO A 265 -21.64 31.09 -3.35
C PRO A 265 -22.54 30.12 -2.56
N GLY A 266 -22.64 30.34 -1.24
CA GLY A 266 -23.47 29.53 -0.35
C GLY A 266 -22.81 28.25 0.17
N GLU A 267 -21.53 27.99 -0.14
CA GLU A 267 -20.80 26.80 0.32
C GLU A 267 -20.77 26.67 1.86
N GLU A 268 -20.87 27.75 2.62
CA GLU A 268 -20.90 27.71 4.09
C GLU A 268 -22.07 26.91 4.68
N ARG A 269 -23.06 26.55 3.86
CA ARG A 269 -24.26 25.78 4.23
C ARG A 269 -24.10 24.27 4.05
N VAL A 270 -23.01 23.82 3.42
CA VAL A 270 -22.78 22.40 3.11
C VAL A 270 -22.17 21.64 4.27
N CYS A 271 -22.20 20.31 4.20
CA CYS A 271 -21.35 19.45 5.00
C CYS A 271 -20.18 18.90 4.18
N TYR A 272 -19.06 18.59 4.83
CA TYR A 272 -17.97 17.87 4.20
C TYR A 272 -18.04 16.37 4.52
N GLY A 273 -17.84 15.54 3.50
CA GLY A 273 -18.03 14.10 3.59
C GLY A 273 -17.16 13.43 4.66
N ILE A 274 -15.92 13.89 4.81
CA ILE A 274 -14.99 13.35 5.82
C ILE A 274 -15.49 13.61 7.25
N ASP A 275 -16.15 14.74 7.49
CA ASP A 275 -16.68 15.10 8.80
C ASP A 275 -17.97 14.32 9.10
N ILE A 276 -18.81 14.10 8.10
CA ILE A 276 -19.99 13.21 8.20
C ILE A 276 -19.54 11.80 8.59
N LEU A 277 -18.58 11.22 7.87
CA LEU A 277 -18.09 9.87 8.16
C LEU A 277 -17.47 9.78 9.57
N ARG A 278 -16.66 10.78 9.96
CA ARG A 278 -16.06 10.87 11.30
C ARG A 278 -17.11 10.88 12.40
N ARG A 279 -18.16 11.68 12.25
CA ARG A 279 -19.26 11.82 13.22
C ARG A 279 -20.15 10.57 13.24
N ALA A 280 -20.48 10.03 12.08
CA ALA A 280 -21.23 8.77 11.95
C ALA A 280 -20.52 7.63 12.67
N LYS A 281 -19.19 7.53 12.53
CA LYS A 281 -18.38 6.52 13.22
C LYS A 281 -18.34 6.71 14.75
N LYS A 282 -18.60 7.92 15.24
CA LYS A 282 -18.80 8.21 16.68
C LYS A 282 -20.24 7.96 17.16
N GLY A 283 -21.11 7.43 16.31
CA GLY A 283 -22.49 7.08 16.64
C GLY A 283 -23.51 8.17 16.33
N GLU A 284 -23.10 9.27 15.69
CA GLU A 284 -24.04 10.32 15.28
C GLU A 284 -24.88 9.87 14.08
N ARG A 285 -26.18 10.17 14.12
CA ARG A 285 -27.10 9.88 13.01
C ARG A 285 -27.44 11.17 12.27
N PHE A 286 -27.64 11.04 10.96
CA PHE A 286 -27.97 12.17 10.08
C PHE A 286 -29.26 11.90 9.31
N GLU A 287 -30.30 12.69 9.57
CA GLU A 287 -31.62 12.59 8.92
C GLU A 287 -31.91 13.92 8.23
N PHE A 288 -31.28 14.12 7.08
CA PHE A 288 -31.41 15.34 6.27
C PHE A 288 -32.64 15.32 5.36
N GLY A 289 -33.08 14.15 4.88
CA GLY A 289 -34.10 14.01 3.85
C GLY A 289 -33.48 13.75 2.48
N ARG A 290 -33.64 14.67 1.53
CA ARG A 290 -33.03 14.59 0.19
C ARG A 290 -31.61 15.14 0.21
N VAL A 291 -30.61 14.31 -0.12
CA VAL A 291 -29.20 14.67 -0.04
C VAL A 291 -28.51 14.55 -1.39
N GLY A 292 -27.79 15.60 -1.79
CA GLY A 292 -26.84 15.55 -2.90
C GLY A 292 -25.40 15.38 -2.40
N VAL A 293 -24.71 14.34 -2.84
CA VAL A 293 -23.29 14.11 -2.55
C VAL A 293 -22.46 14.51 -3.77
N ILE A 294 -21.56 15.48 -3.63
CA ILE A 294 -20.67 15.92 -4.71
C ILE A 294 -19.37 15.13 -4.66
N GLY A 295 -19.06 14.37 -5.70
CA GLY A 295 -17.79 13.64 -5.81
C GLY A 295 -17.92 12.30 -6.55
N GLY A 296 -16.80 11.67 -6.85
CA GLY A 296 -16.78 10.38 -7.54
C GLY A 296 -15.77 9.36 -7.00
N GLY A 297 -15.06 9.69 -5.92
CA GLY A 297 -14.11 8.79 -5.26
C GLY A 297 -14.75 7.97 -4.13
N ASN A 298 -13.96 7.10 -3.51
CA ASN A 298 -14.41 6.21 -2.43
C ASN A 298 -15.09 6.96 -1.28
N THR A 299 -14.61 8.16 -0.89
CA THR A 299 -15.28 8.98 0.13
C THR A 299 -16.72 9.34 -0.25
N ALA A 300 -16.98 9.67 -1.53
CA ALA A 300 -18.34 10.02 -1.98
C ALA A 300 -19.27 8.81 -1.91
N ILE A 301 -18.78 7.63 -2.31
CA ILE A 301 -19.53 6.37 -2.19
C ILE A 301 -19.81 6.03 -0.72
N ASP A 302 -18.79 6.08 0.15
CA ASP A 302 -18.93 5.77 1.57
C ASP A 302 -19.90 6.72 2.27
N VAL A 303 -19.85 8.02 1.96
CA VAL A 303 -20.82 9.02 2.47
C VAL A 303 -22.22 8.67 2.00
N ALA A 304 -22.42 8.44 0.70
CA ALA A 304 -23.74 8.20 0.16
C ALA A 304 -24.39 6.95 0.77
N ARG A 305 -23.62 5.84 0.82
CA ARG A 305 -24.05 4.58 1.41
C ARG A 305 -24.30 4.66 2.92
N THR A 306 -23.53 5.49 3.64
CA THR A 306 -23.76 5.79 5.06
C THR A 306 -25.07 6.56 5.26
N LEU A 307 -25.34 7.56 4.43
CA LEU A 307 -26.56 8.38 4.55
C LEU A 307 -27.82 7.61 4.17
N VAL A 308 -27.77 6.73 3.16
CA VAL A 308 -28.87 5.81 2.85
C VAL A 308 -29.23 4.95 4.06
N ARG A 309 -28.22 4.46 4.81
CA ARG A 309 -28.44 3.69 6.05
C ARG A 309 -29.07 4.47 7.19
N PHE A 310 -29.03 5.79 7.13
CA PHE A 310 -29.77 6.66 8.04
C PHE A 310 -31.17 7.03 7.53
N GLY A 311 -31.59 6.50 6.37
CA GLY A 311 -32.93 6.71 5.82
C GLY A 311 -33.05 7.92 4.89
N ASN A 312 -31.93 8.48 4.41
CA ASN A 312 -31.94 9.61 3.47
C ASN A 312 -32.16 9.13 2.03
N GLU A 313 -32.80 9.97 1.20
CA GLU A 313 -32.81 9.82 -0.26
C GLU A 313 -31.54 10.46 -0.81
N VAL A 314 -30.65 9.67 -1.40
CA VAL A 314 -29.30 10.14 -1.75
C VAL A 314 -29.05 10.05 -3.25
N LYS A 315 -28.53 11.15 -3.82
CA LYS A 315 -28.02 11.20 -5.20
C LYS A 315 -26.56 11.64 -5.19
N ILE A 316 -25.75 11.01 -6.03
CA ILE A 316 -24.35 11.40 -6.25
C ILE A 316 -24.27 12.27 -7.50
N TYR A 317 -23.69 13.45 -7.38
CA TYR A 317 -23.44 14.38 -8.49
C TYR A 317 -21.95 14.37 -8.83
N TYR A 318 -21.64 14.05 -10.08
CA TYR A 318 -20.26 13.93 -10.53
C TYR A 318 -19.99 14.71 -11.81
N ARG A 319 -18.87 15.44 -11.83
CA ARG A 319 -18.48 16.34 -12.93
C ARG A 319 -17.94 15.63 -14.19
N ARG A 320 -17.87 14.29 -14.20
CA ARG A 320 -17.44 13.51 -15.37
C ARG A 320 -18.44 12.38 -15.63
N ARG A 321 -18.14 11.50 -16.58
CA ARG A 321 -18.95 10.30 -16.85
C ARG A 321 -18.88 9.35 -15.66
N ALA A 322 -19.91 8.53 -15.48
CA ALA A 322 -19.95 7.54 -14.39
C ALA A 322 -18.81 6.50 -14.51
N GLU A 323 -18.39 6.15 -15.73
CA GLU A 323 -17.24 5.28 -15.96
C GLU A 323 -15.90 5.91 -15.56
N ASP A 324 -15.81 7.24 -15.50
CA ASP A 324 -14.60 7.99 -15.12
C ASP A 324 -14.51 8.23 -13.59
N MET A 325 -15.43 7.65 -12.80
CA MET A 325 -15.39 7.75 -11.34
C MET A 325 -14.14 7.05 -10.80
N PRO A 326 -13.35 7.71 -9.93
CA PRO A 326 -12.18 7.08 -9.30
C PRO A 326 -12.52 5.98 -8.29
N ALA A 327 -13.77 5.87 -7.85
CA ALA A 327 -14.19 4.80 -6.95
C ALA A 327 -14.10 3.43 -7.62
N GLU A 328 -13.90 2.39 -6.81
CA GLU A 328 -13.80 1.03 -7.32
C GLU A 328 -15.13 0.62 -8.01
N PRO A 329 -15.07 -0.11 -9.14
CA PRO A 329 -16.26 -0.52 -9.87
C PRO A 329 -17.28 -1.27 -9.00
N GLU A 330 -16.81 -2.17 -8.14
CA GLU A 330 -17.63 -2.96 -7.22
C GLU A 330 -18.34 -2.06 -6.20
N ASP A 331 -17.62 -1.08 -5.62
CA ASP A 331 -18.20 -0.12 -4.67
C ASP A 331 -19.30 0.74 -5.34
N ARG A 332 -19.13 1.07 -6.62
CA ARG A 332 -20.11 1.82 -7.42
C ARG A 332 -21.34 0.97 -7.72
N GLU A 333 -21.15 -0.29 -8.12
CA GLU A 333 -22.24 -1.24 -8.36
C GLU A 333 -23.06 -1.45 -7.09
N GLU A 334 -22.40 -1.65 -5.94
CA GLU A 334 -23.07 -1.79 -4.66
C GLU A 334 -23.88 -0.55 -4.26
N ALA A 335 -23.39 0.66 -4.56
CA ALA A 335 -24.11 1.90 -4.29
C ALA A 335 -25.41 1.99 -5.12
N VAL A 336 -25.35 1.63 -6.41
CA VAL A 336 -26.53 1.61 -7.29
C VAL A 336 -27.53 0.54 -6.85
N GLU A 337 -27.07 -0.64 -6.46
CA GLU A 337 -27.91 -1.70 -5.87
C GLU A 337 -28.61 -1.26 -4.57
N GLU A 338 -28.01 -0.33 -3.82
CA GLU A 338 -28.58 0.26 -2.60
C GLU A 338 -29.55 1.42 -2.90
N GLY A 339 -29.85 1.68 -4.18
CA GLY A 339 -30.81 2.70 -4.61
C GLY A 339 -30.22 4.10 -4.77
N ILE A 340 -28.89 4.24 -4.76
CA ILE A 340 -28.22 5.54 -4.94
C ILE A 340 -28.13 5.86 -6.43
N GLU A 341 -28.79 6.95 -6.83
CA GLU A 341 -28.73 7.43 -8.21
C GLU A 341 -27.43 8.23 -8.44
N ILE A 342 -26.71 7.91 -9.52
CA ILE A 342 -25.52 8.64 -9.94
C ILE A 342 -25.90 9.56 -11.11
N ILE A 343 -25.77 10.87 -10.89
CA ILE A 343 -25.98 11.92 -11.88
C ILE A 343 -24.60 12.37 -12.39
N PRO A 344 -24.13 11.86 -13.55
CA PRO A 344 -22.87 12.27 -14.13
C PRO A 344 -22.98 13.60 -14.87
N LEU A 345 -21.84 14.13 -15.29
CA LEU A 345 -21.70 15.31 -16.14
C LEU A 345 -22.37 16.57 -15.57
N VAL A 346 -22.22 16.80 -14.26
CA VAL A 346 -22.83 17.94 -13.55
C VAL A 346 -21.87 18.54 -12.53
N LEU A 347 -21.92 19.86 -12.36
CA LEU A 347 -21.12 20.60 -11.39
C LEU A 347 -22.03 21.57 -10.61
N PRO A 348 -21.94 21.64 -9.27
CA PRO A 348 -22.62 22.68 -8.50
C PRO A 348 -21.97 24.05 -8.74
N ILE A 349 -22.79 25.09 -8.88
CA ILE A 349 -22.34 26.47 -9.13
C ILE A 349 -22.84 27.48 -8.09
N GLY A 350 -23.82 27.10 -7.25
CA GLY A 350 -24.31 27.96 -6.17
C GLY A 350 -25.37 27.29 -5.31
N ILE A 351 -25.56 27.80 -4.10
CA ILE A 351 -26.49 27.27 -3.11
C ILE A 351 -27.32 28.40 -2.52
N GLU A 352 -28.65 28.30 -2.63
CA GLU A 352 -29.63 29.25 -2.10
C GLU A 352 -30.68 28.53 -1.24
N GLY A 353 -30.38 28.35 0.05
CA GLY A 353 -31.25 27.59 0.94
C GLY A 353 -31.35 26.13 0.50
N LYS A 354 -32.56 25.67 0.12
CA LYS A 354 -32.77 24.31 -0.43
C LYS A 354 -32.60 24.23 -1.95
N ARG A 355 -32.50 25.37 -2.64
CA ARG A 355 -32.31 25.43 -4.08
C ARG A 355 -30.82 25.38 -4.40
N HIS A 356 -30.42 24.35 -5.12
CA HIS A 356 -29.03 24.13 -5.50
C HIS A 356 -28.91 24.29 -7.00
N HIS A 357 -28.03 25.19 -7.43
CA HIS A 357 -27.81 25.48 -8.84
C HIS A 357 -26.68 24.60 -9.36
N PHE A 358 -26.95 23.89 -10.45
CA PHE A 358 -26.02 23.03 -11.14
C PHE A 358 -25.89 23.47 -12.59
N ILE A 359 -24.79 23.07 -13.22
CA ILE A 359 -24.54 23.25 -14.65
C ILE A 359 -24.09 21.93 -15.27
N ARG A 360 -24.46 21.68 -16.53
CA ARG A 360 -23.98 20.49 -17.24
C ARG A 360 -22.53 20.66 -17.65
N THR A 361 -21.83 19.55 -17.70
CA THR A 361 -20.45 19.47 -18.18
C THR A 361 -20.36 18.47 -19.33
N ARG A 362 -19.31 18.60 -20.12
CA ARG A 362 -18.91 17.64 -21.15
C ARG A 362 -17.42 17.36 -21.03
N ILE A 363 -16.97 16.21 -21.52
CA ILE A 363 -15.55 15.88 -21.50
C ILE A 363 -14.91 16.31 -22.82
N VAL A 364 -13.94 17.22 -22.73
CA VAL A 364 -13.10 17.67 -23.85
C VAL A 364 -11.64 17.48 -23.42
N ASP A 365 -10.86 16.76 -24.23
CA ASP A 365 -9.45 16.43 -23.93
C ASP A 365 -9.22 15.85 -22.52
N GLY A 366 -10.14 15.01 -22.06
CA GLY A 366 -10.09 14.37 -20.73
C GLY A 366 -10.37 15.32 -19.56
N ARG A 367 -10.82 16.55 -19.82
CA ARG A 367 -11.17 17.55 -18.82
C ARG A 367 -12.67 17.88 -18.88
N PRO A 368 -13.32 18.11 -17.73
CA PRO A 368 -14.68 18.60 -17.71
C PRO A 368 -14.70 20.07 -18.13
N GLU A 369 -15.49 20.37 -19.15
CA GLU A 369 -15.83 21.73 -19.58
C GLU A 369 -17.31 22.00 -19.35
N ILE A 370 -17.64 23.25 -19.04
CA ILE A 370 -19.01 23.71 -18.86
C ILE A 370 -19.74 23.69 -20.22
N VAL A 371 -20.99 23.25 -20.21
CA VAL A 371 -21.92 23.45 -21.32
C VAL A 371 -22.67 24.76 -21.06
N GLU A 372 -22.53 25.73 -21.96
CA GLU A 372 -23.20 27.03 -21.82
C GLU A 372 -24.73 26.90 -21.85
N ASN A 373 -25.43 27.76 -21.10
CA ASN A 373 -26.90 27.82 -21.02
C ASN A 373 -27.55 26.48 -20.62
N SER A 374 -26.88 25.73 -19.74
CA SER A 374 -27.32 24.41 -19.27
C SER A 374 -27.55 24.36 -17.77
N GLU A 375 -27.68 25.55 -17.15
CA GLU A 375 -27.97 25.70 -15.73
C GLU A 375 -29.33 25.13 -15.39
N PHE A 376 -29.41 24.42 -14.27
CA PHE A 376 -30.65 23.89 -13.75
C PHE A 376 -30.63 23.88 -12.23
N GLU A 377 -31.82 23.82 -11.65
CA GLU A 377 -32.01 23.81 -10.21
C GLU A 377 -32.40 22.41 -9.73
N VAL A 378 -31.87 22.03 -8.57
CA VAL A 378 -32.29 20.85 -7.83
C VAL A 378 -32.66 21.26 -6.42
N GLU A 379 -33.83 20.85 -5.97
CA GLU A 379 -34.25 21.01 -4.59
C GLU A 379 -33.69 19.86 -3.74
N LEU A 380 -32.80 20.18 -2.81
CA LEU A 380 -32.19 19.24 -1.86
C LEU A 380 -32.31 19.81 -0.45
N ASP A 381 -32.47 18.94 0.53
CA ASP A 381 -32.48 19.33 1.94
C ASP A 381 -31.05 19.52 2.47
N GLN A 382 -30.06 18.79 1.90
CA GLN A 382 -28.66 19.01 2.21
C GLN A 382 -27.71 18.68 1.03
N LEU A 383 -26.60 19.42 0.95
CA LEU A 383 -25.47 19.11 0.07
C LEU A 383 -24.23 18.67 0.86
N VAL A 384 -23.58 17.60 0.42
CA VAL A 384 -22.35 17.07 1.03
C VAL A 384 -21.22 17.06 0.02
N ILE A 385 -20.11 17.74 0.33
CA ILE A 385 -18.93 17.82 -0.53
C ILE A 385 -17.93 16.72 -0.17
N ALA A 386 -17.60 15.86 -1.13
CA ALA A 386 -16.65 14.75 -1.01
C ALA A 386 -15.67 14.71 -2.21
N ILE A 387 -15.05 15.86 -2.52
CA ILE A 387 -14.22 16.05 -3.73
C ILE A 387 -12.71 15.85 -3.51
N GLY A 388 -12.30 15.49 -2.30
CA GLY A 388 -10.91 15.21 -1.93
C GLY A 388 -10.44 15.99 -0.71
N GLN A 389 -9.18 15.78 -0.36
CA GLN A 389 -8.54 16.37 0.82
C GLN A 389 -7.13 16.88 0.49
N GLU A 390 -6.66 17.83 1.30
CA GLU A 390 -5.31 18.36 1.30
C GLU A 390 -4.66 18.24 2.70
N PRO A 391 -3.33 18.33 2.78
CA PRO A 391 -2.61 18.35 4.04
C PRO A 391 -2.94 19.58 4.89
N ASP A 392 -2.97 19.38 6.19
CA ASP A 392 -3.01 20.46 7.18
C ASP A 392 -1.66 20.46 7.91
N ILE A 393 -0.74 21.28 7.41
CA ILE A 393 0.68 21.26 7.81
C ILE A 393 1.25 22.65 8.09
N ASP A 394 0.41 23.62 8.46
CA ASP A 394 0.84 24.99 8.77
C ASP A 394 1.91 25.02 9.88
N PHE A 395 1.88 24.05 10.80
CA PHE A 395 2.90 23.88 11.85
C PHE A 395 4.31 23.51 11.34
N LEU A 396 4.45 23.17 10.05
CA LEU A 396 5.72 22.86 9.39
C LEU A 396 6.18 24.00 8.47
N LYS A 397 5.48 25.13 8.46
CA LYS A 397 5.80 26.29 7.64
C LYS A 397 7.26 26.71 7.85
N ASP A 398 7.95 27.00 6.74
CA ASP A 398 9.36 27.38 6.66
C ASP A 398 10.39 26.32 7.13
N LYS A 399 9.95 25.14 7.61
CA LYS A 399 10.86 24.05 8.01
C LYS A 399 11.18 23.08 6.87
N LEU A 400 10.30 22.99 5.87
CA LEU A 400 10.47 22.07 4.74
C LEU A 400 9.81 22.59 3.46
N LEU A 401 10.16 21.99 2.33
CA LEU A 401 9.59 22.31 1.02
C LEU A 401 8.24 21.61 0.82
N THR A 402 7.27 22.36 0.33
CA THR A 402 5.95 21.87 -0.10
C THR A 402 5.71 22.22 -1.56
N ASP A 403 4.82 21.48 -2.23
CA ASP A 403 4.32 21.88 -3.54
C ASP A 403 3.23 22.97 -3.43
N GLN A 404 2.69 23.40 -4.58
CA GLN A 404 1.65 24.43 -4.65
C GLN A 404 0.33 24.03 -3.99
N ARG A 405 0.13 22.74 -3.70
CA ARG A 405 -1.06 22.17 -3.09
C ARG A 405 -0.83 21.78 -1.62
N GLY A 406 0.32 22.17 -1.04
CA GLY A 406 0.65 21.90 0.35
C GLY A 406 1.14 20.47 0.63
N PHE A 407 1.48 19.66 -0.37
CA PHE A 407 2.08 18.33 -0.14
C PHE A 407 3.57 18.44 0.12
N ILE A 408 4.08 17.65 1.07
CA ILE A 408 5.51 17.67 1.43
C ILE A 408 6.34 17.04 0.31
N VAL A 409 7.34 17.78 -0.17
CA VAL A 409 8.27 17.29 -1.19
C VAL A 409 9.34 16.42 -0.55
N VAL A 410 9.46 15.17 -0.99
CA VAL A 410 10.43 14.20 -0.46
C VAL A 410 11.20 13.47 -1.56
N LYS A 411 12.42 13.03 -1.23
CA LYS A 411 13.19 12.07 -2.02
C LYS A 411 13.38 10.78 -1.23
N ASN A 412 12.76 9.70 -1.66
CA ASN A 412 12.75 8.42 -0.93
C ASN A 412 12.28 8.58 0.53
N GLY A 413 11.26 9.42 0.74
CA GLY A 413 10.68 9.71 2.05
C GLY A 413 11.46 10.70 2.93
N ARG A 414 12.65 11.16 2.52
CA ARG A 414 13.41 12.21 3.22
C ARG A 414 12.98 13.58 2.70
N SER A 415 12.63 14.50 3.59
CA SER A 415 12.28 15.89 3.21
C SER A 415 13.53 16.73 2.97
N SER A 416 13.36 18.04 2.73
CA SER A 416 14.48 18.99 2.65
C SER A 416 15.20 19.18 3.98
N HIS A 417 14.55 18.92 5.12
CA HIS A 417 15.18 18.99 6.44
C HIS A 417 15.88 17.67 6.78
N PRO A 418 17.15 17.69 7.24
CA PRO A 418 17.97 16.48 7.39
C PRO A 418 17.45 15.48 8.43
N LYS A 419 16.72 15.96 9.45
CA LYS A 419 16.11 15.14 10.50
C LYS A 419 14.67 14.70 10.21
N ILE A 420 14.03 15.19 9.15
CA ILE A 420 12.61 14.96 8.90
C ILE A 420 12.41 14.02 7.72
N TYR A 421 11.60 13.00 7.95
CA TYR A 421 11.01 12.14 6.94
C TYR A 421 9.51 12.43 6.83
N ALA A 422 8.90 12.12 5.69
CA ALA A 422 7.45 12.21 5.53
C ALA A 422 6.92 11.10 4.62
N GLY A 423 5.68 10.67 4.87
CA GLY A 423 5.05 9.57 4.12
C GLY A 423 3.54 9.46 4.33
N GLY A 424 2.90 8.64 3.49
CA GLY A 424 1.44 8.56 3.42
C GLY A 424 0.85 9.72 2.60
N ASP A 425 -0.41 10.05 2.90
CA ASP A 425 -1.19 10.97 2.06
C ASP A 425 -0.68 12.42 2.10
N VAL A 426 0.05 12.81 3.16
CA VAL A 426 0.72 14.12 3.29
C VAL A 426 1.80 14.35 2.20
N VAL A 427 2.25 13.28 1.55
CA VAL A 427 3.21 13.32 0.43
C VAL A 427 2.55 12.93 -0.89
N ALA A 428 1.77 11.84 -0.89
CA ALA A 428 1.30 11.21 -2.13
C ALA A 428 -0.09 11.67 -2.59
N GLY A 429 -0.77 12.50 -1.80
CA GLY A 429 -2.21 12.69 -1.90
C GLY A 429 -3.00 11.53 -1.28
N PRO A 430 -4.32 11.69 -1.09
CA PRO A 430 -5.20 10.60 -0.65
C PRO A 430 -5.08 9.40 -1.60
N LYS A 431 -4.47 8.32 -1.13
CA LYS A 431 -4.33 7.04 -1.85
C LYS A 431 -4.99 5.92 -1.05
N THR A 432 -4.52 4.69 -1.22
CA THR A 432 -5.08 3.51 -0.55
C THR A 432 -4.29 3.16 0.70
N ILE A 433 -4.90 2.42 1.63
CA ILE A 433 -4.21 1.90 2.83
C ILE A 433 -2.94 1.16 2.44
N ALA A 434 -2.97 0.37 1.35
CA ALA A 434 -1.80 -0.37 0.87
C ALA A 434 -0.63 0.56 0.52
N HIS A 435 -0.90 1.72 -0.08
CA HIS A 435 0.14 2.71 -0.38
C HIS A 435 0.72 3.29 0.91
N ALA A 436 -0.12 3.65 1.88
CA ALA A 436 0.32 4.19 3.16
C ALA A 436 1.20 3.19 3.94
N VAL A 437 0.79 1.92 4.01
CA VAL A 437 1.59 0.83 4.60
C VAL A 437 2.93 0.70 3.89
N GLY A 438 2.92 0.63 2.56
CA GLY A 438 4.14 0.55 1.76
C GLY A 438 5.09 1.73 1.95
N HIS A 439 4.56 2.96 2.06
CA HIS A 439 5.34 4.15 2.37
C HIS A 439 6.03 4.01 3.72
N GLY A 440 5.29 3.64 4.76
CA GLY A 440 5.84 3.47 6.11
C GLY A 440 6.96 2.44 6.16
N LEU A 441 6.77 1.28 5.51
CA LEU A 441 7.79 0.22 5.46
C LEU A 441 9.06 0.66 4.72
N ARG A 442 8.93 1.36 3.59
CA ARG A 442 10.08 1.88 2.81
C ARG A 442 10.84 2.97 3.56
N ILE A 443 10.13 3.87 4.23
CA ILE A 443 10.74 4.92 5.05
C ILE A 443 11.48 4.31 6.23
N ALA A 444 10.90 3.33 6.94
CA ALA A 444 11.57 2.62 8.02
C ALA A 444 12.88 1.96 7.55
N GLN A 445 12.88 1.34 6.37
CA GLN A 445 14.09 0.80 5.77
C GLN A 445 15.13 1.89 5.47
N ARG A 446 14.70 3.06 5.01
CA ARG A 446 15.59 4.18 4.70
C ARG A 446 16.20 4.82 5.94
N ILE A 447 15.41 4.98 7.01
CA ILE A 447 15.86 5.43 8.33
C ILE A 447 16.92 4.44 8.86
N ASP A 448 16.65 3.15 8.78
CA ASP A 448 17.59 2.12 9.25
C ASP A 448 18.93 2.15 8.50
N GLN A 449 18.89 2.30 7.17
CA GLN A 449 20.10 2.46 6.35
C GLN A 449 20.90 3.70 6.73
N ASN A 450 20.22 4.82 6.98
CA ASN A 450 20.83 6.09 7.35
C ASN A 450 21.52 6.00 8.72
N LEU A 451 20.79 5.54 9.75
CA LEU A 451 21.29 5.46 11.12
C LEU A 451 22.40 4.42 11.28
N ARG A 452 22.30 3.27 10.61
CA ARG A 452 23.33 2.22 10.68
C ARG A 452 24.50 2.44 9.72
N LYS A 453 24.50 3.53 8.93
CA LYS A 453 25.50 3.84 7.90
C LYS A 453 25.82 2.66 6.97
N ILE A 454 24.81 1.86 6.63
CA ILE A 454 25.00 0.70 5.74
C ILE A 454 25.22 1.24 4.32
N PRO A 455 26.38 1.02 3.68
CA PRO A 455 26.61 1.53 2.33
C PRO A 455 25.59 0.91 1.36
N GLY A 456 25.01 1.73 0.49
CA GLY A 456 23.91 1.31 -0.41
C GLY A 456 24.26 0.10 -1.29
N PHE A 457 25.55 -0.07 -1.62
CA PHE A 457 26.05 -1.24 -2.34
C PHE A 457 25.78 -2.56 -1.60
N PHE A 458 26.01 -2.60 -0.27
CA PHE A 458 25.75 -3.80 0.53
C PHE A 458 24.25 -4.05 0.73
N ALA A 459 23.42 -3.00 0.70
CA ALA A 459 21.97 -3.16 0.72
C ALA A 459 21.42 -3.75 -0.59
N TRP A 460 22.03 -3.42 -1.75
CA TRP A 460 21.71 -4.03 -3.05
C TRP A 460 22.10 -5.51 -3.14
N LEU A 461 23.10 -5.95 -2.37
CA LEU A 461 23.42 -7.37 -2.18
C LEU A 461 22.36 -8.11 -1.32
N GLY A 462 21.36 -7.40 -0.80
CA GLY A 462 20.24 -7.98 -0.05
C GLY A 462 19.45 -9.00 -0.87
N LYS A 463 19.19 -10.15 -0.26
CA LYS A 463 18.64 -11.33 -0.94
C LYS A 463 17.12 -11.26 -1.15
N ARG A 464 16.63 -11.79 -2.26
CA ARG A 464 15.25 -12.28 -2.41
C ARG A 464 15.28 -13.80 -2.49
N GLU A 465 15.43 -14.45 -1.33
CA GLU A 465 15.41 -15.91 -1.26
C GLU A 465 13.99 -16.43 -1.46
N TYR A 466 13.86 -17.55 -2.17
CA TYR A 466 12.66 -18.38 -2.11
C TYR A 466 12.49 -18.94 -0.69
N PRO A 467 11.27 -18.90 -0.12
CA PRO A 467 10.94 -19.80 0.98
C PRO A 467 11.08 -21.26 0.52
N PHE A 468 11.75 -22.09 1.31
CA PHE A 468 12.12 -23.46 0.93
C PHE A 468 10.94 -24.45 0.90
N GLU A 469 9.76 -24.06 1.39
CA GLU A 469 8.59 -24.96 1.51
C GLU A 469 7.52 -24.73 0.43
N LEU A 470 7.83 -23.93 -0.61
CA LEU A 470 6.86 -23.64 -1.64
C LEU A 470 6.71 -24.80 -2.63
N LYS A 471 5.46 -25.19 -2.90
CA LYS A 471 5.12 -26.24 -3.86
C LYS A 471 4.66 -25.67 -5.20
N LEU A 472 5.04 -26.32 -6.30
CA LEU A 472 4.36 -26.08 -7.56
C LEU A 472 2.94 -26.65 -7.46
N LEU A 473 1.93 -25.78 -7.60
CA LEU A 473 0.53 -26.20 -7.60
C LEU A 473 0.14 -26.74 -8.98
N PRO A 474 -0.74 -27.75 -9.10
CA PRO A 474 -1.25 -28.18 -10.39
C PRO A 474 -2.04 -27.06 -11.07
N PHE A 475 -2.04 -27.04 -12.41
CA PHE A 475 -2.93 -26.13 -13.12
C PHE A 475 -4.38 -26.62 -12.94
N THR A 476 -5.29 -25.72 -12.58
CA THR A 476 -6.71 -26.02 -12.39
C THR A 476 -7.56 -25.00 -13.14
N GLU A 477 -8.50 -25.50 -13.93
CA GLU A 477 -9.50 -24.70 -14.62
C GLU A 477 -10.79 -24.74 -13.79
N ARG A 478 -11.04 -23.65 -13.05
CA ARG A 478 -12.16 -23.51 -12.13
C ARG A 478 -12.62 -22.06 -12.15
N ARG A 479 -13.93 -21.86 -11.97
CA ARG A 479 -14.52 -20.52 -11.80
C ARG A 479 -13.94 -19.83 -10.58
N ARG A 480 -13.82 -18.51 -10.64
CA ARG A 480 -13.42 -17.67 -9.51
C ARG A 480 -14.42 -17.82 -8.37
N MET A 481 -13.89 -17.88 -7.15
CA MET A 481 -14.69 -17.77 -5.94
C MET A 481 -15.50 -16.49 -5.96
N MET A 482 -16.83 -16.63 -5.83
CA MET A 482 -17.73 -15.50 -5.62
C MET A 482 -17.60 -15.01 -4.19
N ILE A 483 -17.61 -13.70 -4.02
CA ILE A 483 -17.64 -13.09 -2.68
C ILE A 483 -19.11 -13.02 -2.26
N PRO A 484 -19.50 -13.68 -1.15
CA PRO A 484 -20.87 -13.62 -0.69
C PRO A 484 -21.21 -12.20 -0.23
N HIS A 485 -22.35 -11.66 -0.66
CA HIS A 485 -22.83 -10.34 -0.27
C HIS A 485 -24.18 -10.45 0.42
N ARG A 486 -24.44 -9.54 1.36
CA ARG A 486 -25.79 -9.35 1.90
C ARG A 486 -26.71 -8.74 0.84
N ASN A 487 -27.98 -9.13 0.88
CA ASN A 487 -29.02 -8.57 0.01
C ASN A 487 -29.17 -7.06 0.26
N SER A 488 -29.35 -6.28 -0.81
CA SER A 488 -29.44 -4.82 -0.77
C SER A 488 -30.53 -4.31 0.18
N GLU A 489 -31.73 -4.89 0.16
CA GLU A 489 -32.87 -4.49 1.01
C GLU A 489 -32.61 -4.66 2.51
N SER A 490 -31.72 -5.60 2.86
CA SER A 490 -31.30 -5.84 4.24
C SER A 490 -30.11 -4.96 4.65
N ARG A 491 -29.11 -4.81 3.78
CA ARG A 491 -27.83 -4.14 4.13
C ARG A 491 -27.94 -2.62 4.23
N ILE A 492 -29.01 -2.02 3.69
CA ILE A 492 -29.30 -0.59 3.87
C ILE A 492 -29.91 -0.27 5.24
N LYS A 493 -30.25 -1.26 6.07
CA LYS A 493 -30.95 -1.03 7.35
C LYS A 493 -30.02 -1.01 8.56
N ASP A 494 -28.76 -1.38 8.38
CA ASP A 494 -27.78 -1.48 9.44
C ASP A 494 -26.36 -1.24 8.90
N PHE A 495 -25.39 -1.34 9.81
CA PHE A 495 -23.98 -1.12 9.54
C PHE A 495 -23.16 -2.43 9.61
N GLU A 496 -23.82 -3.59 9.55
CA GLU A 496 -23.13 -4.88 9.51
C GLU A 496 -22.39 -5.06 8.16
N PRO A 497 -21.28 -5.81 8.13
CA PRO A 497 -20.47 -6.01 6.92
C PRO A 497 -21.28 -6.43 5.70
N VAL A 498 -21.08 -5.74 4.58
CA VAL A 498 -21.76 -6.03 3.30
C VAL A 498 -21.14 -7.26 2.63
N GLU A 499 -19.82 -7.26 2.48
CA GLU A 499 -19.04 -8.41 2.04
C GLU A 499 -18.96 -9.42 3.21
N LEU A 500 -19.39 -10.65 2.95
CA LEU A 500 -19.25 -11.77 3.88
C LEU A 500 -17.96 -12.53 3.60
N ILE A 501 -17.44 -13.22 4.62
CA ILE A 501 -16.22 -14.01 4.51
C ILE A 501 -16.55 -15.36 3.84
N PRO A 502 -15.92 -15.70 2.70
CA PRO A 502 -16.07 -17.02 2.07
C PRO A 502 -15.68 -18.18 3.01
N SER A 503 -16.18 -19.38 2.74
CA SER A 503 -15.82 -20.55 3.56
C SER A 503 -14.32 -20.89 3.43
N PRO A 504 -13.68 -21.47 4.46
CA PRO A 504 -12.28 -21.90 4.38
C PRO A 504 -11.98 -22.83 3.19
N ASP A 505 -12.92 -23.71 2.84
CA ASP A 505 -12.79 -24.62 1.70
C ASP A 505 -12.85 -23.89 0.35
N GLU A 506 -13.70 -22.88 0.20
CA GLU A 506 -13.72 -22.04 -1.00
C GLU A 506 -12.42 -21.24 -1.14
N MET A 507 -11.93 -20.65 -0.05
CA MET A 507 -10.66 -19.92 -0.06
C MET A 507 -9.48 -20.81 -0.41
N LYS A 508 -9.44 -22.02 0.14
CA LYS A 508 -8.40 -23.01 -0.20
C LYS A 508 -8.46 -23.37 -1.69
N ARG A 509 -9.64 -23.69 -2.21
CA ARG A 509 -9.84 -24.01 -3.64
C ARG A 509 -9.49 -22.85 -4.57
N GLU A 510 -9.77 -21.62 -4.16
CA GLU A 510 -9.38 -20.41 -4.89
C GLU A 510 -7.87 -20.18 -4.82
N ALA A 511 -7.21 -20.50 -3.71
CA ALA A 511 -5.75 -20.44 -3.60
C ALA A 511 -5.05 -21.47 -4.50
N GLU A 512 -5.64 -22.66 -4.68
CA GLU A 512 -5.17 -23.71 -5.60
C GLU A 512 -5.12 -23.26 -7.08
N ARG A 513 -5.90 -22.23 -7.45
CA ARG A 513 -5.87 -21.62 -8.78
C ARG A 513 -4.57 -20.82 -9.03
N CYS A 514 -3.81 -20.48 -7.99
CA CYS A 514 -2.58 -19.71 -8.14
C CYS A 514 -1.56 -20.44 -9.03
N LEU A 515 -1.07 -19.77 -10.08
CA LEU A 515 -0.04 -20.33 -10.95
C LEU A 515 1.33 -20.45 -10.26
N VAL A 516 1.53 -19.83 -9.10
CA VAL A 516 2.83 -19.76 -8.42
C VAL A 516 3.93 -19.36 -9.41
N CYS A 517 3.69 -18.27 -10.14
CA CYS A 517 4.46 -17.86 -11.32
C CYS A 517 5.99 -17.95 -11.13
N PRO A 518 6.57 -17.53 -9.98
CA PRO A 518 8.02 -17.65 -9.77
C PRO A 518 8.55 -19.09 -9.87
N LEU A 519 7.76 -20.10 -9.49
CA LEU A 519 8.15 -21.51 -9.61
C LEU A 519 7.95 -22.08 -11.01
N ARG A 520 7.01 -21.55 -11.80
CA ARG A 520 6.73 -22.01 -13.17
C ARG A 520 7.70 -21.44 -14.19
N TYR A 521 8.01 -20.15 -14.05
CA TYR A 521 8.91 -19.43 -14.93
C TYR A 521 10.32 -19.36 -14.32
N ARG A 522 10.79 -20.47 -13.72
CA ARG A 522 12.18 -20.56 -13.27
C ARG A 522 13.08 -20.50 -14.51
N PRO A 523 13.94 -19.47 -14.65
CA PRO A 523 14.92 -19.44 -15.72
C PRO A 523 15.92 -20.60 -15.60
#